data_AF-A0A2V7PZ99-F1
#
_entry.id   AF-A0A2V7PZ99-F1
#
_cell.length_a   1.000
_cell.length_b   1.000
_cell.length_c   1.000
_cell.angle_alpha   90.00
_cell.angle_beta   90.00
_cell.angle_gamma   90.00
#
_symmetry.space_group_name_H-M   'P 1'
#
loop_
_entity.id
_entity.type
_entity.pdbx_description
1 polymer ?
#
loop_
_entity_poly.entity_id
_entity_poly.type
_entity_poly.pdbx_seq_one_letter_code
_entity_poly.pdbx_strand_id
1 'polypeptide(L)'
;MTRRTWAVAILGAWAVSLGWLVKREFFRPTGARLAEAALSVPPGAVYYRLDIGGQQIGFASSTIDTQATSIDVTDILVLRITVLGALYRTAAMSRATL
;
A
#
# COMPACT_ATOMS: atom_id res chain seq x y z
N MET A 1 22.94 -49.92 -7.39
CA MET A 1 22.18 -48.77 -7.92
C MET A 1 21.94 -48.99 -9.41
N THR A 2 20.69 -48.93 -9.88
CA THR A 2 20.37 -49.13 -11.30
C THR A 2 20.11 -47.80 -12.00
N ARG A 3 20.22 -47.76 -13.33
CA ARG A 3 19.91 -46.57 -14.15
C ARG A 3 18.50 -46.03 -13.89
N ARG A 4 17.56 -46.92 -13.57
CA ARG A 4 16.18 -46.58 -13.20
C ARG A 4 16.10 -45.76 -11.91
N THR A 5 16.90 -46.10 -10.90
CA THR A 5 16.96 -45.32 -9.65
C THR A 5 17.43 -43.90 -9.90
N TRP A 6 18.45 -43.73 -10.75
CA TRP A 6 18.97 -42.41 -11.12
C TRP A 6 17.97 -41.59 -11.94
N ALA A 7 17.27 -42.21 -12.89
CA ALA A 7 16.22 -41.53 -13.65
C ALA A 7 15.11 -40.99 -12.73
N VAL A 8 14.66 -41.79 -11.77
CA VAL A 8 13.65 -41.37 -10.79
C VAL A 8 14.17 -40.24 -9.90
N ALA A 9 15.41 -40.31 -9.44
CA ALA A 9 16.00 -39.26 -8.61
C ALA A 9 16.11 -37.93 -9.36
N ILE A 10 16.54 -37.96 -10.62
CA ILE A 10 16.66 -36.76 -11.47
C ILE A 10 15.28 -36.14 -11.72
N LEU A 11 14.30 -36.95 -12.11
CA LEU A 11 12.93 -36.46 -12.36
C LEU A 11 12.28 -35.92 -11.08
N GLY A 12 12.50 -36.59 -9.94
CA GLY A 12 12.02 -36.13 -8.64
C GLY A 12 12.64 -34.78 -8.24
N ALA A 13 13.97 -34.64 -8.37
CA ALA A 13 14.66 -33.38 -8.12
C ALA A 13 14.16 -32.25 -9.03
N TRP A 14 13.91 -32.56 -10.30
CA TRP A 14 13.37 -31.60 -11.26
C TRP A 14 11.95 -31.16 -10.91
N ALA A 15 11.06 -32.10 -10.58
CA ALA A 15 9.69 -31.79 -10.15
C ALA A 15 9.66 -30.93 -8.88
N VAL A 16 10.52 -31.23 -7.90
CA VAL A 16 10.66 -30.42 -6.67
C VAL A 16 11.15 -29.01 -6.99
N SER A 17 12.17 -28.87 -7.84
CA SER A 17 12.70 -27.57 -8.25
C SER A 17 11.63 -26.74 -8.98
N LEU A 18 10.87 -27.37 -9.87
CA LEU A 18 9.80 -26.71 -10.61
C LEU A 18 8.66 -26.27 -9.68
N GLY A 19 8.25 -27.12 -8.73
CA GLY A 19 7.26 -26.75 -7.71
C GLY A 19 7.73 -25.60 -6.83
N TRP A 20 9.02 -25.59 -6.46
CA TRP A 20 9.62 -24.49 -5.69
C TRP A 20 9.63 -23.18 -6.48
N LEU A 21 9.96 -23.23 -7.76
CA LEU A 21 9.93 -22.07 -8.64
C LEU A 21 8.52 -21.51 -8.79
N VAL A 22 7.52 -22.38 -9.03
CA VAL A 22 6.11 -21.98 -9.13
C VAL A 22 5.66 -21.31 -7.84
N LYS A 23 5.99 -21.88 -6.68
CA LYS A 23 5.69 -21.26 -5.39
C LYS A 23 6.29 -19.85 -5.29
N ARG A 24 7.56 -19.68 -5.63
CA ARG A 24 8.25 -18.38 -5.54
C ARG A 24 7.71 -17.34 -6.53
N GLU A 25 7.40 -17.76 -7.74
CA GLU A 25 7.04 -16.85 -8.83
C GLU A 25 5.56 -16.45 -8.82
N PHE A 26 4.66 -17.41 -8.58
CA PHE A 26 3.22 -17.12 -8.59
C PHE A 26 2.72 -16.62 -7.24
N PHE A 27 3.34 -17.05 -6.13
CA PHE A 27 3.05 -16.57 -4.78
C PHE A 27 4.13 -15.58 -4.32
N ARG A 28 4.46 -14.58 -5.16
CA ARG A 28 5.32 -13.47 -4.75
C ARG A 28 4.80 -12.89 -3.43
N PRO A 29 5.63 -12.79 -2.38
CA PRO A 29 5.23 -12.17 -1.14
C PRO A 29 4.72 -10.75 -1.40
N THR A 30 3.63 -10.36 -0.76
CA THR A 30 3.01 -9.03 -0.93
C THR A 30 4.03 -7.90 -0.81
N GLY A 31 4.98 -8.01 0.12
CA GLY A 31 6.09 -7.05 0.28
C GLY A 31 7.01 -6.90 -0.94
N ALA A 32 7.20 -7.94 -1.75
CA ALA A 32 8.01 -7.82 -2.99
C ALA A 32 7.27 -7.05 -4.09
N ARG A 33 5.94 -7.21 -4.18
CA ARG A 33 5.11 -6.40 -5.09
C ARG A 33 5.04 -4.95 -4.64
N LEU A 34 4.96 -4.72 -3.33
CA LEU A 34 4.95 -3.39 -2.74
C LEU A 34 6.29 -2.69 -2.84
N ALA A 35 7.41 -3.40 -2.72
CA ALA A 35 8.74 -2.84 -2.94
C ALA A 35 8.90 -2.31 -4.38
N GLU A 36 8.40 -3.07 -5.36
CA GLU A 36 8.37 -2.64 -6.77
C GLU A 36 7.44 -1.42 -6.95
N ALA A 37 6.25 -1.42 -6.34
CA ALA A 37 5.33 -0.28 -6.37
C ALA A 37 5.90 0.96 -5.66
N ALA A 38 6.61 0.80 -4.54
CA ALA A 38 7.21 1.87 -3.76
C ALA A 38 8.30 2.61 -4.54
N LEU A 39 8.96 1.96 -5.52
CA LEU A 39 9.88 2.65 -6.44
C LEU A 39 9.16 3.63 -7.39
N SER A 40 7.86 3.45 -7.61
CA SER A 40 7.05 4.28 -8.52
C SER A 40 6.22 5.35 -7.81
N VAL A 41 6.03 5.23 -6.49
CA VAL A 41 5.25 6.17 -5.69
C VAL A 41 6.22 6.96 -4.80
N PRO A 42 6.51 8.23 -5.12
CA PRO A 42 7.37 9.03 -4.25
C PRO A 42 6.65 9.35 -2.93
N PRO A 43 7.36 9.32 -1.79
CA PRO A 43 6.79 9.78 -0.52
C PRO A 43 6.49 11.27 -0.60
N GLY A 44 5.44 11.72 0.07
CA GLY A 44 5.06 13.12 0.03
C GLY A 44 3.79 13.44 0.80
N ALA A 45 3.53 14.74 0.94
CA ALA A 45 2.30 15.24 1.53
C ALA A 45 1.75 16.39 0.68
N VAL A 46 0.44 16.35 0.45
CA VAL A 46 -0.30 17.43 -0.19
C VAL A 46 -1.27 18.03 0.81
N TYR A 47 -1.36 19.35 0.82
CA TYR A 47 -2.21 20.12 1.72
C TYR A 47 -3.16 20.99 0.91
N TYR A 48 -4.43 21.00 1.31
CA TYR A 48 -5.49 21.76 0.68
C TYR A 48 -6.10 22.71 1.68
N ARG A 49 -6.27 23.96 1.26
CA ARG A 49 -7.11 24.92 1.97
C ARG A 49 -8.57 24.64 1.63
N LEU A 50 -9.44 24.63 2.64
CA LEU A 50 -10.88 24.53 2.44
C LEU A 50 -11.52 25.88 2.69
N ASP A 51 -12.18 26.43 1.66
CA ASP A 51 -12.82 27.74 1.71
C ASP A 51 -14.33 27.62 1.44
N ILE A 52 -15.13 28.44 2.12
CA ILE A 52 -16.52 28.72 1.77
C ILE A 52 -16.68 30.23 1.65
N GLY A 53 -17.16 30.70 0.50
CA GLY A 53 -17.34 32.14 0.25
C GLY A 53 -16.04 32.94 0.33
N GLY A 54 -14.90 32.33 0.00
CA GLY A 54 -13.58 32.95 0.09
C GLY A 54 -12.96 32.97 1.50
N GLN A 55 -13.70 32.52 2.51
CA GLN A 55 -13.21 32.39 3.88
C GLN A 55 -12.74 30.96 4.15
N GLN A 56 -11.53 30.83 4.69
CA GLN A 56 -11.00 29.54 5.09
C GLN A 56 -11.79 28.97 6.27
N ILE A 57 -12.32 27.76 6.06
CA ILE A 57 -13.05 26.99 7.07
C ILE A 57 -12.25 25.81 7.60
N GLY A 58 -11.13 25.46 6.97
CA GLY A 58 -10.34 24.31 7.38
C GLY A 58 -9.22 23.93 6.44
N PHE A 59 -8.81 22.66 6.54
CA PHE A 59 -7.82 22.06 5.67
C PHE A 59 -8.12 20.57 5.43
N ALA A 60 -7.58 20.06 4.35
CA ALA A 60 -7.41 18.63 4.13
C ALA A 60 -5.96 18.33 3.80
N SER A 61 -5.51 17.12 4.10
CA SER A 61 -4.18 16.65 3.69
C SER A 61 -4.21 15.18 3.32
N SER A 62 -3.36 14.79 2.38
CA SER A 62 -3.06 13.40 2.07
C SER A 62 -1.56 13.21 2.17
N THR A 63 -1.13 12.25 2.97
CA THR A 63 0.28 11.91 3.19
C THR A 63 0.52 10.47 2.75
N ILE A 64 1.53 10.29 1.91
CA ILE A 64 2.02 9.00 1.46
C ILE A 64 3.41 8.80 2.05
N ASP A 65 3.57 7.72 2.81
CA ASP A 65 4.87 7.25 3.31
C ASP A 65 5.18 5.91 2.65
N THR A 66 6.27 5.86 1.89
CA THR A 66 6.71 4.67 1.15
C THR A 66 7.90 4.04 1.87
N GLN A 67 7.68 2.84 2.41
CA GLN A 67 8.70 2.04 3.10
C GLN A 67 9.19 0.91 2.19
N ALA A 68 10.17 0.15 2.65
CA ALA A 68 10.77 -0.94 1.88
C ALA A 68 9.76 -2.02 1.45
N THR A 69 8.70 -2.24 2.23
CA THR A 69 7.73 -3.33 2.00
C THR A 69 6.28 -2.91 2.18
N SER A 70 6.00 -1.63 2.42
CA SER A 70 4.65 -1.12 2.63
C SER A 70 4.51 0.30 2.13
N ILE A 71 3.27 0.68 1.82
CA ILE A 71 2.91 2.06 1.54
C ILE A 71 1.79 2.47 2.49
N ASP A 72 2.04 3.47 3.30
CA ASP A 72 1.06 4.03 4.22
C ASP A 72 0.47 5.31 3.62
N VAL A 73 -0.86 5.35 3.56
CA VAL A 73 -1.63 6.52 3.12
C VAL A 73 -2.47 7.01 4.28
N THR A 74 -2.32 8.27 4.63
CA THR A 74 -3.12 8.93 5.67
C THR A 74 -3.80 10.16 5.11
N ASP A 75 -5.13 10.18 5.16
CA ASP A 75 -5.94 11.35 4.80
C ASP A 75 -6.52 11.98 6.06
N ILE A 76 -6.47 13.31 6.14
CA ILE A 76 -7.04 14.10 7.23
C ILE A 76 -7.92 15.18 6.63
N LEU A 77 -9.10 15.35 7.20
CA LEU A 77 -10.02 16.45 6.91
C LEU A 77 -10.39 17.11 8.24
N VAL A 78 -10.17 18.43 8.35
CA VAL A 78 -10.63 19.21 9.49
C VAL A 78 -11.28 20.47 8.98
N LEU A 79 -12.52 20.70 9.39
CA LEU A 79 -13.26 21.90 9.03
C LEU A 79 -14.09 22.42 10.19
N ARG A 80 -14.37 23.71 10.14
CA ARG A 80 -15.27 24.39 11.05
C ARG A 80 -16.30 25.16 10.23
N ILE A 81 -17.57 24.77 10.36
CA ILE A 81 -18.67 25.34 9.59
C ILE A 81 -19.74 25.88 10.51
N THR A 82 -20.36 26.99 10.10
CA THR A 82 -21.52 27.54 10.80
C THR A 82 -22.79 26.98 10.16
N VAL A 83 -23.63 26.31 10.95
CA VAL A 83 -24.93 25.77 10.53
C VAL A 83 -25.99 26.35 11.44
N LEU A 84 -27.01 27.01 10.87
CA LEU A 84 -28.10 27.64 11.63
C LEU A 84 -27.62 28.58 12.76
N GLY A 85 -26.52 29.30 12.53
CA GLY A 85 -25.93 30.24 13.50
C GLY A 85 -25.03 29.60 14.57
N ALA A 86 -24.94 28.27 14.63
CA ALA A 86 -24.04 27.56 15.53
C ALA A 86 -22.78 27.07 14.80
N LEU A 87 -21.63 27.18 15.47
CA LEU A 87 -20.33 26.80 14.93
C LEU A 87 -20.02 25.34 15.26
N TYR A 88 -19.87 24.51 14.23
CA TYR A 88 -19.55 23.09 14.35
C TYR A 88 -18.14 22.82 13.87
N ARG A 89 -17.39 21.98 14.60
CA ARG A 89 -16.11 21.44 14.16
C ARG A 89 -16.28 19.98 13.78
N THR A 90 -15.81 19.62 12.59
CA THR A 90 -15.81 18.26 12.08
C THR A 90 -14.40 17.85 11.74
N ALA A 91 -14.01 16.64 12.11
CA ALA A 91 -12.77 16.03 11.71
C ALA A 91 -13.03 14.61 11.22
N ALA A 92 -12.35 14.21 10.16
CA ALA A 92 -12.35 12.86 9.65
C ALA A 92 -10.91 12.46 9.31
N MET A 93 -10.61 11.17 9.48
CA MET A 93 -9.32 10.60 9.18
C MET A 93 -9.50 9.24 8.53
N SER A 94 -8.72 8.98 7.49
CA SER A 94 -8.60 7.67 6.85
C SER A 94 -7.15 7.22 6.91
N ARG A 95 -6.94 5.92 7.10
CA ARG A 95 -5.61 5.30 7.01
C ARG A 95 -5.71 3.99 6.25
N ALA A 96 -4.83 3.82 5.28
CA ALA A 96 -4.64 2.58 4.56
C ALA A 96 -3.16 2.20 4.58
N THR A 97 -2.90 0.91 4.78
CA THR A 97 -1.57 0.32 4.60
C THR A 97 -1.71 -0.71 3.51
N LEU A 98 -0.86 -0.58 2.49
CA LEU A 98 -0.72 -1.52 1.39
C LEU A 98 0.48 -2.40 1.67
#